data_AF-A0A812WTH3-F1
#
_entry.id   AF-A0A812WTH3-F1
#
_cell.length_a   1.000
_cell.length_b   1.000
_cell.length_c   1.000
_cell.angle_alpha   90.00
_cell.angle_beta   90.00
_cell.angle_gamma   90.00
#
_symmetry.space_group_name_H-M   'P 1'
#
loop_
_entity.id
_entity.type
_entity.pdbx_description
1 polymer ?
#
loop_
_entity_poly.entity_id
_entity_poly.type
_entity_poly.pdbx_seq_one_letter_code
_entity_poly.pdbx_strand_id
1 'polypeptide(L)'
;MEMISCFQNPMQTSLTTMVPTITAIVIWSVLQLKLLVDEVRDAIRTVRSSKLGIWQGLLRDYFTFWNAVDWVSMCVAVMAVFFWLNLRTKVETVNGLLPAAVRGTLYPTGTTVQERRLQYQPTADAWFAAAEQMSLANSACTVTIILYPLVIMLRLFKSFQAQPRLAIVTETIKTAIPDLAHFFIVVLCIFGCLFVNSIVFFGQDLESFRALTHGWVTGTGIHGRPDSTWMLMVVSLVSLNMLLAIVLDSYAYEKEKASELKTLLQQLWEVVRRRQERRHGLRVNLQEIWDAFLVEFNYDVKAMMVNRTLITPDSLMKLARCSMEYFKKSRTLALGSGLRLSEFAFGSGKRCIRTGPAERLEIGHLTDEAPEDTVELVAEKLDYFERLQAPGDATYDFYFSEEHTSQDKASKAWISKMVSELSGDLKQTFHHGLRRYHVWQDHIEKEQTELHASITDMQNLVQQHAGMIQGMIYAVDSLLEPSHHQVASGAAGPSTAAGAPS
;
A
#
# COMPACT_ATOMS: atom_id res chain seq x y z
N MET A 1 21.36 -13.95 4.99
CA MET A 1 22.62 -13.16 4.92
C MET A 1 23.22 -13.13 3.51
N GLU A 2 23.17 -14.21 2.73
CA GLU A 2 23.79 -14.28 1.39
C GLU A 2 23.27 -13.25 0.37
N MET A 3 22.00 -12.84 0.44
CA MET A 3 21.50 -11.79 -0.44
C MET A 3 22.11 -10.40 -0.13
N ILE A 4 22.45 -10.14 1.13
CA ILE A 4 23.09 -8.88 1.54
C ILE A 4 24.55 -8.85 1.06
N SER A 5 25.26 -9.98 1.15
CA SER A 5 26.61 -10.08 0.61
C SER A 5 26.62 -10.00 -0.92
N CYS A 6 25.62 -10.58 -1.60
CA CYS A 6 25.46 -10.45 -3.06
C CYS A 6 25.25 -8.99 -3.50
N PHE A 7 24.53 -8.19 -2.71
CA PHE A 7 24.34 -6.77 -3.00
C PHE A 7 25.63 -5.95 -2.82
N GLN A 8 26.54 -6.39 -1.96
CA GLN A 8 27.83 -5.72 -1.71
C GLN A 8 28.91 -6.09 -2.74
N ASN A 9 28.93 -7.34 -3.22
CA ASN A 9 29.92 -7.85 -4.18
C ASN A 9 29.27 -8.72 -5.27
N PRO A 10 28.52 -8.14 -6.23
CA PRO A 10 27.83 -8.91 -7.26
C PRO A 10 28.78 -9.71 -8.16
N MET A 11 30.04 -9.27 -8.30
CA MET A 11 31.04 -9.92 -9.17
C MET A 11 31.71 -11.14 -8.54
N GLN A 12 31.58 -11.35 -7.22
CA GLN A 12 32.14 -12.51 -6.53
C GLN A 12 31.09 -13.59 -6.25
N THR A 13 29.81 -13.28 -6.43
CA THR A 13 28.74 -14.24 -6.20
C THR A 13 28.47 -15.12 -7.41
N SER A 14 27.86 -16.28 -7.16
CA SER A 14 27.49 -17.21 -8.22
C SER A 14 26.56 -16.55 -9.24
N LEU A 15 26.68 -16.93 -10.51
CA LEU A 15 25.79 -16.42 -11.58
C LEU A 15 24.30 -16.58 -11.25
N THR A 16 23.94 -17.63 -10.52
CA THR A 16 22.55 -17.92 -10.10
C THR A 16 21.98 -16.85 -9.16
N THR A 17 22.80 -16.20 -8.34
CA THR A 17 22.37 -15.13 -7.43
C THR A 17 22.56 -13.74 -8.06
N MET A 18 23.60 -13.57 -8.88
CA MET A 18 23.91 -12.29 -9.53
C MET A 18 22.81 -11.85 -10.52
N VAL A 19 22.33 -12.76 -11.38
CA VAL A 19 21.33 -12.46 -12.41
C VAL A 19 20.01 -11.89 -11.84
N PRO A 20 19.36 -12.51 -10.85
CA PRO A 20 18.11 -11.96 -10.28
C PRO A 20 18.35 -10.62 -9.56
N THR A 21 19.48 -10.45 -8.87
CA THR A 21 19.80 -9.18 -8.20
C THR A 21 19.99 -8.03 -9.19
N ILE A 22 20.77 -8.24 -10.26
CA ILE A 22 20.95 -7.22 -11.32
C ILE A 22 19.61 -6.91 -11.98
N THR A 23 18.81 -7.93 -12.28
CA THR A 23 17.49 -7.74 -12.91
C THR A 23 16.57 -6.91 -12.00
N ALA A 24 16.54 -7.20 -10.70
CA ALA A 24 15.76 -6.43 -9.74
C ALA A 24 16.21 -4.97 -9.65
N ILE A 25 17.52 -4.71 -9.63
CA ILE A 25 18.09 -3.35 -9.63
C ILE A 25 17.68 -2.61 -10.90
N VAL A 26 17.82 -3.22 -12.08
CA VAL A 26 17.46 -2.59 -13.36
C VAL A 26 15.97 -2.26 -13.40
N ILE A 27 15.10 -3.21 -13.03
CA ILE A 27 13.65 -2.98 -12.97
C ILE A 27 13.34 -1.84 -12.01
N TRP A 28 13.91 -1.86 -10.81
CA TRP A 28 13.71 -0.82 -9.81
C TRP A 28 14.16 0.56 -10.33
N SER A 29 15.35 0.66 -10.93
CA SER A 29 15.86 1.91 -11.49
C SER A 29 14.99 2.44 -12.64
N VAL A 30 14.50 1.56 -13.53
CA VAL A 30 13.58 1.95 -14.61
C VAL A 30 12.26 2.48 -14.04
N LEU A 31 11.73 1.85 -12.99
CA LEU A 31 10.53 2.33 -12.30
C LEU A 31 10.77 3.70 -11.65
N GLN A 32 11.90 3.91 -10.96
CA GLN A 32 12.24 5.21 -10.38
C GLN A 32 12.38 6.30 -11.44
N LEU A 33 13.06 6.00 -12.54
CA LEU A 33 13.24 6.94 -13.65
C LEU A 33 11.88 7.32 -14.27
N LYS A 34 10.99 6.34 -14.47
CA LYS A 34 9.64 6.60 -14.96
C LYS A 34 8.88 7.53 -14.02
N LEU A 35 8.92 7.28 -12.72
CA LEU A 35 8.26 8.11 -11.72
C LEU A 35 8.81 9.55 -11.73
N LEU A 36 10.13 9.71 -11.84
CA LEU A 36 10.76 11.01 -11.98
C LEU A 36 10.28 11.77 -13.22
N VAL A 37 10.21 11.09 -14.38
CA VAL A 37 9.74 11.70 -15.63
C VAL A 37 8.28 12.12 -15.52
N ASP A 38 7.42 11.29 -14.91
CA ASP A 38 6.01 11.59 -14.74
C ASP A 38 5.80 12.79 -13.79
N GLU A 39 6.50 12.85 -12.66
CA GLU A 39 6.43 13.98 -11.71
C GLU A 39 6.98 15.28 -12.30
N VAL A 40 8.09 15.23 -13.04
CA VAL A 40 8.64 16.39 -13.75
C VAL A 40 7.66 16.88 -14.82
N ARG A 41 7.02 15.96 -15.56
CA ARG A 41 6.02 16.33 -16.58
C ARG A 41 4.81 17.01 -15.94
N ASP A 42 4.34 16.52 -14.80
CA ASP A 42 3.20 17.10 -14.10
C ASP A 42 3.54 18.44 -13.43
N ALA A 43 4.78 18.61 -12.95
CA ALA A 43 5.31 19.91 -12.51
C ALA A 43 5.30 20.93 -13.68
N ILE A 44 5.82 20.55 -14.85
CA ILE A 44 5.86 21.41 -16.04
C ILE A 44 4.44 21.75 -16.52
N ARG A 45 3.52 20.79 -16.53
CA ARG A 45 2.11 21.02 -16.91
C ARG A 45 1.44 22.01 -15.96
N THR A 46 1.62 21.83 -14.65
CA THR A 46 1.07 22.73 -13.63
C THR A 46 1.60 24.15 -13.82
N VAL A 47 2.92 24.30 -13.97
CA VAL A 47 3.57 25.60 -14.22
C VAL A 47 3.05 26.27 -15.50
N ARG A 48 2.88 25.51 -16.59
CA ARG A 48 2.37 26.04 -17.87
C ARG A 48 0.90 26.44 -17.81
N SER A 49 0.11 25.79 -16.95
CA SER A 49 -1.32 26.06 -16.80
C SER A 49 -1.62 27.24 -15.86
N SER A 50 -0.71 27.59 -14.96
CA SER A 50 -0.93 28.64 -13.98
C SER A 50 -0.84 30.03 -14.60
N LYS A 51 -1.84 30.89 -14.33
CA LYS A 51 -1.92 32.27 -14.83
C LYS A 51 -1.10 33.26 -13.99
N LEU A 52 -0.66 32.86 -12.80
CA LEU A 52 -0.10 33.77 -11.77
C LEU A 52 1.44 33.90 -11.84
N GLY A 53 2.06 33.45 -12.94
CA GLY A 53 3.52 33.44 -13.10
C GLY A 53 4.18 32.17 -12.55
N ILE A 54 5.37 31.84 -13.07
CA ILE A 54 6.03 30.54 -12.88
C ILE A 54 6.25 30.21 -11.41
N TRP A 55 6.77 31.16 -10.62
CA TRP A 55 7.11 30.94 -9.21
C TRP A 55 5.89 30.84 -8.30
N GLN A 56 4.87 31.68 -8.50
CA GLN A 56 3.66 31.64 -7.69
C GLN A 56 2.82 30.39 -8.01
N GLY A 57 2.72 30.02 -9.29
CA GLY A 57 2.07 28.77 -9.69
C GLY A 57 2.78 27.55 -9.13
N LEU A 58 4.11 27.52 -9.15
CA LEU A 58 4.86 26.38 -8.59
C LEU A 58 4.72 26.28 -7.07
N LEU A 59 4.85 27.39 -6.34
CA LEU A 59 4.79 27.36 -4.88
C LEU A 59 3.37 27.09 -4.37
N ARG A 60 2.35 27.68 -5.00
CA ARG A 60 0.96 27.61 -4.52
C ARG A 60 0.17 26.45 -5.10
N ASP A 61 0.30 26.19 -6.40
CA ASP A 61 -0.51 25.17 -7.08
C ASP A 61 0.20 23.81 -7.07
N TYR A 62 1.54 23.77 -7.16
CA TYR A 62 2.28 22.51 -7.24
C TYR A 62 2.81 22.00 -5.89
N PHE A 63 3.22 22.86 -4.95
CA PHE A 63 3.79 22.42 -3.66
C PHE A 63 2.72 21.96 -2.66
N THR A 64 1.91 20.99 -3.07
CA THR A 64 1.00 20.26 -2.19
C THR A 64 1.77 19.25 -1.34
N PHE A 65 1.26 18.94 -0.15
CA PHE A 65 1.87 17.98 0.78
C PHE A 65 2.28 16.66 0.10
N TRP A 66 1.40 16.11 -0.75
CA TRP A 66 1.65 14.84 -1.43
C TRP A 66 2.74 14.94 -2.48
N ASN A 67 2.80 16.03 -3.24
CA ASN A 67 3.88 16.24 -4.19
C ASN A 67 5.23 16.35 -3.46
N ALA A 68 5.25 16.99 -2.27
CA ALA A 68 6.46 17.01 -1.44
C ALA A 68 6.89 15.59 -1.01
N VAL A 69 5.95 14.73 -0.62
CA VAL A 69 6.24 13.31 -0.31
C VAL A 69 6.80 12.57 -1.53
N ASP A 70 6.24 12.79 -2.73
CA ASP A 70 6.76 12.20 -3.96
C ASP A 70 8.21 12.67 -4.24
N TRP A 71 8.52 13.96 -4.08
CA TRP A 71 9.89 14.48 -4.22
C TRP A 71 10.86 13.90 -3.20
N VAL A 72 10.45 13.81 -1.93
CA VAL A 72 11.27 13.18 -0.88
C VAL A 72 11.55 11.72 -1.24
N SER A 73 10.57 10.98 -1.75
CA SER A 73 10.76 9.60 -2.18
C SER A 73 11.78 9.45 -3.31
N MET A 74 11.76 10.38 -4.28
CA MET A 74 12.73 10.41 -5.37
C MET A 74 14.13 10.78 -4.88
N CYS A 75 14.24 11.77 -4.00
CA CYS A 75 15.51 12.16 -3.38
C CYS A 75 16.14 11.00 -2.60
N VAL A 76 15.36 10.29 -1.77
CA VAL A 76 15.86 9.15 -0.99
C VAL A 76 16.28 8.00 -1.91
N ALA A 77 15.56 7.74 -3.02
CA ALA A 77 15.97 6.75 -4.01
C ALA A 77 17.33 7.10 -4.66
N VAL A 78 17.54 8.37 -5.03
CA VAL A 78 18.82 8.85 -5.58
C VAL A 78 19.95 8.75 -4.54
N MET A 79 19.66 9.13 -3.29
CA MET A 79 20.61 8.98 -2.18
C MET A 79 20.99 7.52 -1.93
N ALA A 80 20.04 6.59 -2.06
CA ALA A 80 20.31 5.16 -1.92
C ALA A 80 21.32 4.67 -2.97
N VAL A 81 21.14 5.06 -4.24
CA VAL A 81 22.09 4.74 -5.31
C VAL A 81 23.45 5.37 -5.04
N PHE A 82 23.47 6.64 -4.65
CA PHE A 82 24.70 7.37 -4.34
C PHE A 82 25.49 6.71 -3.20
N PHE A 83 24.83 6.39 -2.08
CA PHE A 83 25.50 5.75 -0.95
C PHE A 83 25.91 4.31 -1.24
N TRP A 84 25.16 3.59 -2.05
CA TRP A 84 25.58 2.27 -2.53
C TRP A 84 26.85 2.34 -3.39
N LEU A 85 26.91 3.27 -4.35
CA LEU A 85 28.11 3.51 -5.16
C LEU A 85 29.29 3.94 -4.29
N ASN A 86 29.08 4.85 -3.34
CA ASN A 86 30.12 5.29 -2.41
C ASN A 86 30.65 4.11 -1.58
N LEU A 87 29.76 3.33 -0.97
CA LEU A 87 30.12 2.11 -0.24
C LEU A 87 30.95 1.17 -1.11
N ARG A 88 30.55 0.97 -2.38
CA ARG A 88 31.28 0.12 -3.32
C ARG A 88 32.73 0.57 -3.52
N THR A 89 32.96 1.86 -3.76
CA THR A 89 34.33 2.40 -3.93
C THR A 89 35.18 2.23 -2.67
N LYS A 90 34.59 2.35 -1.47
CA LYS A 90 35.30 2.16 -0.20
C LYS A 90 35.64 0.69 0.07
N VAL A 91 34.70 -0.22 -0.22
CA VAL A 91 34.94 -1.67 -0.13
C VAL A 91 36.07 -2.08 -1.09
N GLU A 92 36.09 -1.55 -2.31
CA GLU A 92 37.16 -1.83 -3.27
C GLU A 92 38.53 -1.32 -2.78
N THR A 93 38.57 -0.14 -2.16
CA THR A 93 39.81 0.42 -1.58
C THR A 93 40.33 -0.45 -0.44
N VAL A 94 39.46 -0.90 0.47
CA VAL A 94 39.83 -1.80 1.58
C VAL A 94 40.32 -3.14 1.03
N ASN A 95 39.62 -3.71 0.04
CA ASN A 95 40.02 -4.97 -0.60
C ASN A 95 41.34 -4.86 -1.36
N GLY A 96 41.65 -3.70 -1.93
CA GLY A 96 42.94 -3.44 -2.59
C GLY A 96 44.11 -3.34 -1.60
N LEU A 97 43.88 -2.78 -0.41
CA LEU A 97 44.89 -2.64 0.64
C LEU A 97 45.07 -3.89 1.50
N LEU A 98 44.04 -4.71 1.63
CA LEU A 98 44.03 -5.90 2.49
C LEU A 98 45.17 -6.89 2.19
N PRO A 99 45.46 -7.28 0.93
CA PRO A 99 46.58 -8.19 0.64
C PRO A 99 47.94 -7.62 1.03
N ALA A 100 48.15 -6.31 0.89
CA ALA A 100 49.39 -5.65 1.29
C ALA A 100 49.54 -5.62 2.81
N ALA A 101 48.47 -5.29 3.54
CA ALA A 101 48.44 -5.35 4.99
C ALA A 101 48.73 -6.77 5.51
N VAL A 102 48.01 -7.78 5.00
CA VAL A 102 48.20 -9.19 5.38
C VAL A 102 49.62 -9.69 5.06
N ARG A 103 50.16 -9.35 3.89
CA ARG A 103 51.54 -9.71 3.54
C ARG A 103 52.55 -9.05 4.47
N GLY A 104 52.33 -7.79 4.83
CA GLY A 104 53.17 -7.06 5.80
C GLY A 104 53.15 -7.69 7.19
N THR A 105 52.02 -8.29 7.60
CA THR A 105 51.91 -9.01 8.87
C THR A 105 52.55 -10.41 8.82
N LEU A 106 52.34 -11.17 7.74
CA LEU A 106 52.82 -12.55 7.61
C LEU A 106 54.31 -12.67 7.27
N TYR A 107 54.82 -11.76 6.44
CA TYR A 107 56.19 -11.77 5.94
C TYR A 107 56.85 -10.42 6.21
N PRO A 108 57.14 -10.09 7.48
CA PRO A 108 57.59 -8.76 7.79
C PRO A 108 59.06 -8.59 7.34
N THR A 109 59.25 -7.71 6.37
CA THR A 109 60.57 -7.41 5.80
C THR A 109 61.39 -6.57 6.78
N GLY A 110 62.64 -6.98 7.07
CA GLY A 110 63.54 -6.27 7.98
C GLY A 110 64.21 -7.20 8.98
N THR A 111 65.47 -6.88 9.32
CA THR A 111 66.27 -7.71 10.23
C THR A 111 65.93 -7.42 11.68
N THR A 112 65.65 -6.14 11.99
CA THR A 112 65.29 -5.69 13.33
C THR A 112 63.78 -5.49 13.49
N VAL A 113 63.29 -5.60 14.74
CA VAL A 113 61.88 -5.34 15.07
C VAL A 113 61.47 -3.89 14.73
N GLN A 114 62.39 -2.94 14.91
CA GLN A 114 62.19 -1.52 14.63
C GLN A 114 61.96 -1.28 13.13
N GLU A 115 62.80 -1.87 12.27
CA GLU A 115 62.68 -1.78 10.81
C GLU A 115 61.36 -2.36 10.32
N ARG A 116 60.97 -3.54 10.82
CA ARG A 116 59.69 -4.19 10.48
C ARG A 116 58.50 -3.29 10.81
N ARG A 117 58.50 -2.66 11.99
CA ARG A 117 57.44 -1.73 12.39
C ARG A 117 57.38 -0.52 11.48
N LEU A 118 58.52 0.12 11.18
CA LEU A 118 58.59 1.29 10.31
C LEU A 118 58.06 1.02 8.89
N GLN A 119 58.30 -0.16 8.35
CA GLN A 119 57.80 -0.54 7.01
C GLN A 119 56.31 -0.93 7.02
N TYR A 120 55.83 -1.60 8.07
CA TYR A 120 54.44 -2.03 8.19
C TYR A 120 53.47 -0.88 8.50
N GLN A 121 53.89 0.05 9.36
CA GLN A 121 53.05 1.10 9.92
C GLN A 121 52.26 1.93 8.88
N PRO A 122 52.86 2.47 7.80
CA PRO A 122 52.10 3.26 6.82
C PRO A 122 51.03 2.44 6.07
N THR A 123 51.30 1.15 5.83
CA THR A 123 50.33 0.26 5.18
C THR A 123 49.17 -0.07 6.12
N ALA A 124 49.47 -0.30 7.40
CA ALA A 124 48.47 -0.51 8.42
C ALA A 124 47.58 0.72 8.62
N ASP A 125 48.18 1.91 8.75
CA ASP A 125 47.46 3.17 8.93
C ASP A 125 46.54 3.47 7.74
N ALA A 126 47.03 3.27 6.51
CA ALA A 126 46.22 3.43 5.30
C ALA A 126 45.04 2.44 5.25
N TRP A 127 45.27 1.18 5.65
CA TRP A 127 44.21 0.17 5.71
C TRP A 127 43.16 0.49 6.78
N PHE A 128 43.57 0.88 8.00
CA PHE A 128 42.65 1.26 9.07
C PHE A 128 41.82 2.49 8.70
N ALA A 129 42.43 3.52 8.11
CA ALA A 129 41.70 4.69 7.63
C ALA A 129 40.68 4.32 6.53
N ALA A 130 41.05 3.44 5.60
CA ALA A 130 40.11 2.95 4.58
C ALA A 130 38.96 2.13 5.20
N ALA A 131 39.25 1.30 6.20
CA ALA A 131 38.26 0.49 6.91
C ALA A 131 37.27 1.36 7.71
N GLU A 132 37.76 2.42 8.36
CA GLU A 132 36.91 3.40 9.04
C GLU A 132 35.97 4.10 8.05
N GLN A 133 36.49 4.59 6.92
CA GLN A 133 35.69 5.22 5.88
C GLN A 133 34.64 4.27 5.27
N MET A 134 34.99 2.99 5.11
CA MET A 134 34.06 1.95 4.69
C MET A 134 32.94 1.74 5.73
N SER A 135 33.26 1.72 7.02
CA SER A 135 32.29 1.58 8.12
C SER A 135 31.29 2.74 8.15
N LEU A 136 31.78 3.98 7.99
CA LEU A 136 30.92 5.17 7.90
C LEU A 136 30.01 5.13 6.67
N ALA A 137 30.55 4.77 5.51
CA ALA A 137 29.76 4.61 4.28
C ALA A 137 28.69 3.50 4.42
N ASN A 138 29.03 2.40 5.09
CA ASN A 138 28.10 1.30 5.33
C ASN A 138 26.95 1.72 6.27
N SER A 139 27.25 2.49 7.30
CA SER A 139 26.25 3.03 8.22
C SER A 139 25.28 3.96 7.49
N ALA A 140 25.79 4.90 6.67
CA ALA A 140 24.95 5.81 5.88
C ALA A 140 24.07 5.07 4.85
N CYS A 141 24.63 4.06 4.18
CA CYS A 141 23.88 3.19 3.27
C CYS A 141 22.76 2.43 3.99
N THR A 142 23.06 1.85 5.15
CA THR A 142 22.08 1.09 5.97
C THR A 142 20.93 1.97 6.43
N VAL A 143 21.20 3.17 6.94
CA VAL A 143 20.16 4.14 7.34
C VAL A 143 19.27 4.48 6.15
N THR A 144 19.84 4.67 4.97
CA THR A 144 19.09 5.01 3.76
C THR A 144 18.21 3.85 3.29
N ILE A 145 18.70 2.61 3.35
CA ILE A 145 17.94 1.41 3.02
C ILE A 145 16.77 1.21 3.99
N ILE A 146 16.93 1.55 5.27
CA ILE A 146 15.85 1.49 6.28
C ILE A 146 14.83 2.61 6.05
N LEU A 147 15.29 3.82 5.73
CA LEU A 147 14.42 4.98 5.51
C LEU A 147 13.57 4.84 4.24
N TYR A 148 14.12 4.21 3.20
CA TYR A 148 13.47 4.12 1.89
C TYR A 148 12.08 3.44 1.92
N PRO A 149 11.88 2.25 2.52
CA PRO A 149 10.56 1.66 2.69
C PRO A 149 9.58 2.54 3.46
N LEU A 150 10.03 3.26 4.50
CA LEU A 150 9.16 4.17 5.26
C LEU A 150 8.60 5.28 4.36
N VAL A 151 9.44 5.85 3.50
CA VAL A 151 9.03 6.90 2.55
C VAL A 151 8.12 6.33 1.46
N ILE A 152 8.37 5.12 0.98
CA ILE A 152 7.47 4.45 0.03
C ILE A 152 6.10 4.14 0.68
N MET A 153 6.05 3.75 1.95
CA MET A 153 4.80 3.56 2.69
C MET A 153 4.01 4.87 2.79
N LEU A 154 4.67 6.01 3.04
CA LEU A 154 4.01 7.33 3.00
C LEU A 154 3.42 7.63 1.63
N ARG A 155 4.09 7.23 0.55
CA ARG A 155 3.56 7.35 -0.82
C ARG A 155 2.31 6.49 -1.05
N LEU A 156 2.25 5.30 -0.46
CA LEU A 156 1.05 4.45 -0.55
C LEU A 156 -0.17 5.13 0.08
N PHE A 157 0.00 5.97 1.11
CA PHE A 157 -1.11 6.74 1.67
C PHE A 157 -1.75 7.72 0.68
N LYS A 158 -0.99 8.24 -0.31
CA LYS A 158 -1.55 9.02 -1.41
C LYS A 158 -2.59 8.21 -2.20
N SER A 159 -2.32 6.93 -2.45
CA SER A 159 -3.25 6.04 -3.18
C SER A 159 -4.53 5.74 -2.38
N PHE A 160 -4.45 5.78 -1.06
CA PHE A 160 -5.59 5.53 -0.19
C PHE A 160 -6.58 6.69 -0.14
N GLN A 161 -6.18 7.90 -0.54
CA GLN A 161 -7.11 9.01 -0.69
C GLN A 161 -8.19 8.74 -1.75
N ALA A 162 -7.94 7.84 -2.71
CA ALA A 162 -8.94 7.43 -3.69
C ALA A 162 -10.07 6.59 -3.07
N GLN A 163 -9.85 6.01 -1.88
CA GLN A 163 -10.86 5.20 -1.18
C GLN A 163 -11.58 6.05 -0.14
N PRO A 164 -12.92 6.22 -0.20
CA PRO A 164 -13.65 7.13 0.67
C PRO A 164 -13.51 6.78 2.16
N ARG A 165 -13.39 5.50 2.53
CA ARG A 165 -13.24 5.08 3.93
C ARG A 165 -11.87 5.42 4.51
N LEU A 166 -10.81 5.28 3.70
CA LEU A 166 -9.43 5.53 4.13
C LEU A 166 -9.08 7.02 4.01
N ALA A 167 -9.74 7.73 3.08
CA ALA A 167 -9.67 9.18 2.96
C ALA A 167 -10.11 9.89 4.24
N ILE A 168 -11.11 9.35 4.98
CA ILE A 168 -11.54 9.90 6.27
C ILE A 168 -10.33 10.02 7.22
N VAL A 169 -9.47 9.00 7.30
CA VAL A 169 -8.29 9.06 8.18
C VAL A 169 -7.32 10.16 7.74
N THR A 170 -7.10 10.32 6.43
CA THR A 170 -6.20 11.37 5.94
C THR A 170 -6.77 12.78 6.14
N GLU A 171 -8.07 12.96 5.97
CA GLU A 171 -8.73 14.24 6.24
C GLU A 171 -8.81 14.51 7.75
N THR A 172 -9.02 13.50 8.59
CA THR A 172 -8.93 13.63 10.06
C THR A 172 -7.56 14.14 10.47
N ILE A 173 -6.47 13.55 9.96
CA ILE A 173 -5.12 14.03 10.26
C ILE A 173 -4.96 15.48 9.80
N LYS A 174 -5.39 15.80 8.57
CA LYS A 174 -5.27 17.13 8.00
C LYS A 174 -6.04 18.20 8.80
N THR A 175 -7.25 17.87 9.26
CA THR A 175 -8.06 18.72 10.14
C THR A 175 -7.43 18.84 11.53
N ALA A 176 -6.81 17.77 12.04
CA ALA A 176 -6.12 17.76 13.32
C ALA A 176 -4.73 18.43 13.32
N ILE A 177 -4.08 18.67 12.15
CA ILE A 177 -2.70 19.19 12.07
C ILE A 177 -2.47 20.46 12.89
N PRO A 178 -3.34 21.50 12.86
CA PRO A 178 -3.13 22.72 13.63
C PRO A 178 -3.08 22.44 15.14
N ASP A 179 -4.00 21.62 15.64
CA ASP A 179 -4.10 21.26 17.05
C ASP A 179 -2.95 20.33 17.46
N LEU A 180 -2.60 19.36 16.61
CA LEU A 180 -1.44 18.49 16.78
C LEU A 180 -0.13 19.28 16.80
N ALA A 181 0.02 20.29 15.94
CA ALA A 181 1.22 21.14 15.91
C ALA A 181 1.35 21.96 17.20
N HIS A 182 0.25 22.56 17.68
CA HIS A 182 0.23 23.27 18.95
C HIS A 182 0.56 22.34 20.12
N PHE A 183 -0.09 21.18 20.18
CA PHE A 183 0.15 20.15 21.19
C PHE A 183 1.60 19.67 21.17
N PHE A 184 2.18 19.43 19.99
CA PHE A 184 3.56 18.98 19.84
C PHE A 184 4.56 20.01 20.38
N ILE A 185 4.31 21.31 20.19
CA ILE A 185 5.14 22.38 20.78
C ILE A 185 5.11 22.31 22.32
N VAL A 186 3.92 22.18 22.92
CA VAL A 186 3.77 22.08 24.38
C VAL A 186 4.47 20.84 24.92
N VAL A 187 4.26 19.68 24.28
CA VAL A 187 4.91 18.42 24.65
C VAL A 187 6.43 18.54 24.52
N LEU A 188 6.93 19.09 23.43
CA LEU A 188 8.38 19.27 23.22
C LEU A 188 9.00 20.17 24.28
N CYS A 189 8.31 21.23 24.72
CA CYS A 189 8.76 22.07 25.84
C CYS A 189 8.82 21.29 27.16
N ILE A 190 7.78 20.49 27.48
CA ILE A 190 7.75 19.66 28.70
C ILE A 190 8.86 18.61 28.66
N PHE A 191 9.02 17.90 27.53
CA PHE A 191 10.11 16.94 27.32
C PHE A 191 11.48 17.62 27.40
N GLY A 192 11.63 18.82 26.84
CA GLY A 192 12.86 19.61 26.94
C GLY A 192 13.23 19.93 28.39
N CYS A 193 12.26 20.35 29.20
CA CYS A 193 12.48 20.58 30.63
C CYS A 193 12.86 19.29 31.38
N LEU A 194 12.17 18.18 31.14
CA LEU A 194 12.50 16.89 31.74
C LEU A 194 13.88 16.38 31.32
N PHE A 195 14.24 16.60 30.05
CA PHE A 195 15.53 16.24 29.50
C PHE A 195 16.67 17.04 30.16
N VAL A 196 16.52 18.36 30.28
CA VAL A 196 17.50 19.21 30.99
C VAL A 196 17.60 18.79 32.46
N ASN A 197 16.47 18.55 33.14
CA ASN A 197 16.46 18.06 34.51
C ASN A 197 17.20 16.72 34.64
N SER A 198 17.01 15.81 33.69
CA SER A 198 17.68 14.52 33.67
C SER A 198 19.21 14.66 33.55
N ILE A 199 19.69 15.56 32.69
CA ILE A 199 21.14 15.86 32.57
C ILE A 199 21.67 16.47 33.87
N VAL A 200 20.94 17.41 34.49
CA VAL A 200 21.38 18.08 35.71
C VAL A 200 21.46 17.11 36.90
N PHE A 201 20.47 16.24 37.08
CA PHE A 201 20.44 15.31 38.21
C PHE A 201 21.35 14.10 38.01
N PHE A 202 21.41 13.54 36.81
CA PHE A 202 22.07 12.25 36.57
C PHE A 202 23.35 12.35 35.75
N GLY A 203 23.66 13.51 35.14
CA GLY A 203 24.86 13.67 34.32
C GLY A 203 26.17 13.51 35.08
N GLN A 204 26.15 13.69 36.41
CA GLN A 204 27.32 13.47 37.25
C GLN A 204 27.56 11.97 37.52
N ASP A 205 26.48 11.25 37.84
CA ASP A 205 26.52 9.85 38.31
C ASP A 205 26.50 8.81 37.19
N LEU A 206 25.90 9.14 36.04
CA LEU A 206 25.69 8.22 34.94
C LEU A 206 26.33 8.75 33.66
N GLU A 207 27.32 8.02 33.17
CA GLU A 207 28.05 8.36 31.94
C GLU A 207 27.11 8.49 30.72
N SER A 208 26.02 7.71 30.67
CA SER A 208 25.00 7.80 29.62
C SER A 208 24.26 9.13 29.56
N PHE A 209 24.26 9.91 30.65
CA PHE A 209 23.63 11.24 30.74
C PHE A 209 24.61 12.39 30.52
N ARG A 210 25.90 12.11 30.29
CA ARG A 210 26.91 13.15 30.01
C ARG A 210 26.83 13.69 28.58
N ALA A 211 26.42 12.86 27.61
CA ALA A 211 26.29 13.25 26.22
C ALA A 211 24.81 13.45 25.85
N LEU A 212 24.49 14.62 25.29
CA LEU A 212 23.14 15.03 24.91
C LEU A 212 22.46 14.04 23.95
N THR A 213 23.23 13.43 23.05
CA THR A 213 22.73 12.41 22.10
C THR A 213 22.42 11.07 22.77
N HIS A 214 23.25 10.64 23.73
CA HIS A 214 23.07 9.38 24.44
C HIS A 214 21.94 9.46 25.48
N GLY A 215 21.76 10.62 26.13
CA GLY A 215 20.70 10.83 27.12
C GLY A 215 19.29 10.67 26.54
N TRP A 216 19.06 11.07 25.30
CA TRP A 216 17.75 10.96 24.65
C TRP A 216 17.34 9.49 24.43
N VAL A 217 18.24 8.70 23.85
CA VAL A 217 18.01 7.27 23.59
C VAL A 217 17.90 6.50 24.91
N THR A 218 18.81 6.76 25.84
CA THR A 218 18.84 6.07 27.14
C THR A 218 17.60 6.42 27.97
N GLY A 219 17.13 7.67 27.94
CA GLY A 219 15.92 8.11 28.66
C GLY A 219 14.66 7.30 28.30
N THR A 220 14.56 6.83 27.05
CA THR A 220 13.47 5.94 26.61
C THR A 220 13.73 4.44 26.90
N GLY A 221 15.00 4.05 27.06
CA GLY A 221 15.44 2.68 27.19
C GLY A 221 15.69 2.19 28.62
N ILE A 222 15.55 3.03 29.65
CA ILE A 222 15.73 2.62 31.05
C ILE A 222 14.51 1.84 31.52
N HIS A 223 14.36 0.60 31.05
CA HIS A 223 13.41 -0.37 31.60
C HIS A 223 13.91 -1.03 32.90
N GLY A 224 15.08 -0.62 33.42
CA GLY A 224 15.76 -1.31 34.53
C GLY A 224 15.83 -0.58 35.87
N ARG A 225 15.34 0.67 35.98
CA ARG A 225 15.35 1.42 37.25
C ARG A 225 13.95 1.99 37.56
N PRO A 226 13.22 1.43 38.56
CA PRO A 226 11.84 1.83 38.83
C PRO A 226 11.69 3.27 39.34
N ASP A 227 12.74 3.85 39.94
CA ASP A 227 12.61 5.09 40.71
C ASP A 227 12.54 6.36 39.85
N SER A 228 13.00 6.33 38.59
CA SER A 228 12.96 7.48 37.67
C SER A 228 12.01 7.30 36.48
N THR A 229 11.56 6.07 36.21
CA THR A 229 10.65 5.76 35.09
C THR A 229 9.22 6.23 35.34
N TRP A 230 8.77 6.30 36.59
CA TRP A 230 7.38 6.66 36.91
C TRP A 230 7.02 8.09 36.50
N MET A 231 7.92 9.08 36.64
CA MET A 231 7.66 10.46 36.21
C MET A 231 7.51 10.56 34.69
N LEU A 232 8.42 9.92 33.94
CA LEU A 232 8.34 9.83 32.49
C LEU A 232 7.08 9.09 32.03
N MET A 233 6.71 8.02 32.73
CA MET A 233 5.49 7.26 32.46
C MET A 233 4.25 8.12 32.66
N VAL A 234 4.14 8.85 33.78
CA VAL A 234 3.00 9.74 34.06
C VAL A 234 2.88 10.83 33.00
N VAL A 235 3.99 11.52 32.67
CA VAL A 235 3.98 12.57 31.64
C VAL A 235 3.64 11.99 30.27
N SER A 236 4.15 10.80 29.94
CA SER A 236 3.84 10.11 28.68
C SER A 236 2.36 9.70 28.61
N LEU A 237 1.79 9.19 29.71
CA LEU A 237 0.37 8.81 29.79
C LEU A 237 -0.54 10.03 29.65
N VAL A 238 -0.22 11.13 30.35
CA VAL A 238 -1.00 12.39 30.23
C VAL A 238 -0.91 12.94 28.81
N SER A 239 0.29 12.96 28.22
CA SER A 239 0.49 13.44 26.84
C SER A 239 -0.23 12.54 25.83
N LEU A 240 -0.12 11.22 25.96
CA LEU A 240 -0.79 10.26 25.07
C LEU A 240 -2.32 10.40 25.14
N ASN A 241 -2.87 10.60 26.34
CA ASN A 241 -4.31 10.80 26.52
C ASN A 241 -4.81 12.09 25.84
N MET A 242 -4.06 13.19 25.95
CA MET A 242 -4.39 14.43 25.26
C MET A 242 -4.26 14.30 23.74
N LEU A 243 -3.22 13.62 23.26
CA LEU A 243 -3.05 13.33 21.83
C LEU A 243 -4.23 12.53 21.28
N LEU A 244 -4.66 11.48 21.99
CA LEU A 244 -5.78 10.65 21.60
C LEU A 244 -7.10 11.43 21.60
N ALA A 245 -7.30 12.34 22.56
CA ALA A 245 -8.47 13.21 22.60
C ALA A 245 -8.54 14.12 21.35
N ILE A 246 -7.43 14.77 20.97
CA ILE A 246 -7.37 15.64 19.77
C ILE A 246 -7.69 14.84 18.50
N VAL A 247 -7.09 13.66 18.36
CA VAL A 247 -7.32 12.80 17.18
C VAL A 247 -8.76 12.29 17.14
N LEU A 248 -9.34 11.89 18.28
CA LEU A 248 -10.72 11.41 18.35
C LEU A 248 -11.75 12.51 18.05
N ASP A 249 -11.50 13.75 18.48
CA ASP A 249 -12.38 14.88 18.20
C ASP A 249 -12.39 15.22 16.70
N SER A 250 -11.20 15.36 16.10
CA SER A 250 -11.07 15.55 14.66
C SER A 250 -11.65 14.37 13.85
N TYR A 251 -11.55 13.14 14.39
CA TYR A 251 -12.15 11.96 13.76
C TYR A 251 -13.66 11.99 13.83
N ALA A 252 -14.25 12.36 14.98
CA ALA A 252 -15.69 12.47 15.13
C ALA A 252 -16.26 13.51 14.15
N TYR A 253 -15.60 14.66 14.01
CA TYR A 253 -15.96 15.71 13.05
C TYR A 253 -15.95 15.21 11.59
N GLU A 254 -14.87 14.59 11.15
CA GLU A 254 -14.79 14.07 9.76
C GLU A 254 -15.72 12.87 9.54
N LYS A 255 -15.97 12.06 10.57
CA LYS A 255 -16.94 10.95 10.50
C LYS A 255 -18.37 11.47 10.33
N GLU A 256 -18.75 12.55 11.02
CA GLU A 256 -20.07 13.18 10.87
C GLU A 256 -20.24 13.70 9.44
N LYS A 257 -19.26 14.43 8.92
CA LYS A 257 -19.22 14.90 7.53
C LYS A 257 -19.25 13.76 6.51
N ALA A 258 -18.59 12.64 6.82
CA ALA A 258 -18.60 11.47 5.96
C ALA A 258 -19.87 10.62 6.07
N SER A 259 -20.66 10.77 7.14
CA SER A 259 -21.93 10.04 7.30
C SER A 259 -22.97 10.44 6.24
N GLU A 260 -22.83 11.65 5.68
CA GLU A 260 -23.62 12.11 4.54
C GLU A 260 -23.19 11.47 3.20
N LEU A 261 -21.99 10.87 3.14
CA LEU A 261 -21.49 10.23 1.94
C LEU A 261 -22.07 8.83 1.79
N LYS A 262 -22.58 8.54 0.59
CA LYS A 262 -23.10 7.22 0.22
C LYS A 262 -22.06 6.13 0.48
N THR A 263 -22.50 5.03 1.10
CA THR A 263 -21.62 3.89 1.41
C THR A 263 -21.01 3.31 0.13
N LEU A 264 -19.85 2.64 0.23
CA LEU A 264 -19.19 1.99 -0.91
C LEU A 264 -20.11 1.02 -1.65
N LEU A 265 -20.94 0.26 -0.91
CA LEU A 265 -21.92 -0.64 -1.51
C LEU A 265 -22.99 0.13 -2.27
N GLN A 266 -23.41 1.28 -1.75
CA GLN A 266 -24.36 2.15 -2.44
C GLN A 266 -23.74 2.83 -3.67
N GLN A 267 -22.47 3.23 -3.60
CA GLN A 267 -21.73 3.74 -4.76
C GLN A 267 -21.53 2.65 -5.82
N LEU A 268 -21.16 1.44 -5.40
CA LEU A 268 -21.02 0.29 -6.30
C LEU A 268 -22.36 -0.09 -6.91
N TRP A 269 -23.42 -0.15 -6.11
CA TRP A 269 -24.78 -0.40 -6.57
C TRP A 269 -25.23 0.70 -7.52
N GLU A 270 -24.90 1.97 -7.28
CA GLU A 270 -25.14 3.04 -8.25
C GLU A 270 -24.34 2.86 -9.54
N VAL A 271 -23.08 2.42 -9.48
CA VAL A 271 -22.28 2.14 -10.68
C VAL A 271 -22.86 0.96 -11.46
N VAL A 272 -23.27 -0.10 -10.77
CA VAL A 272 -23.90 -1.28 -11.37
C VAL A 272 -25.26 -0.92 -11.96
N ARG A 273 -26.10 -0.20 -11.22
CA ARG A 273 -27.38 0.35 -11.68
C ARG A 273 -27.18 1.26 -12.89
N ARG A 274 -26.25 2.22 -12.84
CA ARG A 274 -25.92 3.10 -13.99
C ARG A 274 -25.44 2.30 -15.19
N ARG A 275 -24.71 1.21 -14.97
CA ARG A 275 -24.26 0.30 -16.04
C ARG A 275 -25.44 -0.49 -16.63
N GLN A 276 -26.38 -0.93 -15.80
CA GLN A 276 -27.60 -1.61 -16.22
C GLN A 276 -28.54 -0.66 -16.98
N GLU A 277 -28.79 0.54 -16.45
CA GLU A 277 -29.54 1.61 -17.13
C GLU A 277 -28.91 1.96 -18.48
N ARG A 278 -27.58 2.03 -18.57
CA ARG A 278 -26.88 2.24 -19.84
C ARG A 278 -27.07 1.05 -20.81
N ARG A 279 -27.08 -0.19 -20.31
CA ARG A 279 -27.35 -1.37 -21.14
C ARG A 279 -28.78 -1.39 -21.66
N HIS A 280 -29.75 -0.95 -20.86
CA HIS A 280 -31.16 -0.85 -21.25
C HIS A 280 -31.45 0.41 -22.09
N GLY A 281 -30.49 1.33 -22.24
CA GLY A 281 -30.69 2.59 -22.93
C GLY A 281 -31.54 3.61 -22.14
N LEU A 282 -31.74 3.39 -20.85
CA LEU A 282 -32.43 4.34 -19.98
C LEU A 282 -31.54 5.54 -19.62
N ARG A 283 -30.23 5.43 -19.83
CA ARG A 283 -29.26 6.47 -19.51
C ARG A 283 -28.19 6.61 -20.59
N VAL A 284 -27.94 7.84 -21.01
CA VAL A 284 -26.97 8.23 -22.05
C VAL A 284 -25.76 8.90 -21.39
N ASN A 285 -24.56 8.72 -21.96
CA ASN A 285 -23.37 9.37 -21.44
C ASN A 285 -23.40 10.88 -21.75
N LEU A 286 -22.90 11.74 -20.85
CA LEU A 286 -22.80 13.18 -21.13
C LEU A 286 -21.94 13.47 -22.37
N GLN A 287 -20.91 12.64 -22.61
CA GLN A 287 -20.07 12.74 -23.80
C GLN A 287 -20.89 12.52 -25.09
N GLU A 288 -21.80 11.55 -25.08
CA GLU A 288 -22.66 11.24 -26.24
C GLU A 288 -23.67 12.36 -26.47
N ILE A 289 -24.18 12.98 -25.40
CA ILE A 289 -25.04 14.17 -25.49
C ILE A 289 -24.25 15.34 -26.08
N TRP A 290 -23.03 15.57 -25.61
CA TRP A 290 -22.14 16.61 -26.11
C TRP A 290 -21.78 16.41 -27.59
N ASP A 291 -21.43 15.19 -27.99
CA ASP A 291 -21.12 14.85 -29.38
C ASP A 291 -22.34 15.03 -30.29
N ALA A 292 -23.54 14.70 -29.79
CA ALA A 292 -24.78 14.94 -30.53
C ALA A 292 -25.03 16.45 -30.74
N PHE A 293 -24.76 17.28 -29.74
CA PHE A 293 -24.79 18.74 -29.90
C PHE A 293 -23.71 19.23 -30.87
N LEU A 294 -22.49 18.71 -30.81
CA LEU A 294 -21.44 19.08 -31.76
C LEU A 294 -21.84 18.80 -33.21
N VAL A 295 -22.50 17.66 -33.47
CA VAL A 295 -23.01 17.33 -34.81
C VAL A 295 -24.05 18.35 -35.27
N GLU A 296 -24.95 18.81 -34.39
CA GLU A 296 -25.95 19.83 -34.70
C GLU A 296 -25.33 21.18 -35.09
N PHE A 297 -24.17 21.53 -34.50
CA PHE A 297 -23.43 22.76 -34.80
C PHE A 297 -22.29 22.56 -35.83
N ASN A 298 -22.32 21.51 -36.66
CA ASN A 298 -21.28 21.22 -37.63
C ASN A 298 -19.85 21.19 -37.02
N TYR A 299 -19.73 20.67 -35.81
CA TYR A 299 -18.51 20.60 -35.02
C TYR A 299 -17.89 21.98 -34.65
N ASP A 300 -18.64 23.08 -34.75
CA ASP A 300 -18.18 24.40 -34.31
C ASP A 300 -18.52 24.65 -32.84
N VAL A 301 -17.54 24.41 -31.97
CA VAL A 301 -17.64 24.64 -30.52
C VAL A 301 -17.97 26.10 -30.18
N LYS A 302 -17.49 27.07 -30.98
CA LYS A 302 -17.75 28.49 -30.71
C LYS A 302 -19.20 28.84 -31.00
N ALA A 303 -19.74 28.35 -32.12
CA ALA A 303 -21.15 28.53 -32.46
C ALA A 303 -22.06 27.92 -31.38
N MET A 304 -21.73 26.72 -30.89
CA MET A 304 -22.48 26.06 -29.83
C MET A 304 -22.46 26.84 -28.51
N MET A 305 -21.30 27.37 -28.08
CA MET A 305 -21.17 28.13 -26.84
C MET A 305 -21.81 29.53 -26.91
N VAL A 306 -21.93 30.11 -28.11
CA VAL A 306 -22.60 31.40 -28.33
C VAL A 306 -24.12 31.24 -28.40
N ASN A 307 -24.61 30.03 -28.69
CA ASN A 307 -26.03 29.79 -28.82
C ASN A 307 -26.74 29.92 -27.47
N ARG A 308 -27.74 30.81 -27.43
CA ARG A 308 -28.56 31.09 -26.23
C ARG A 308 -29.85 30.26 -26.19
N THR A 309 -30.02 29.29 -27.08
CA THR A 309 -31.18 28.38 -27.04
C THR A 309 -31.23 27.66 -25.70
N LEU A 310 -32.34 27.83 -24.99
CA LEU A 310 -32.57 27.13 -23.73
C LEU A 310 -32.63 25.63 -23.99
N ILE A 311 -31.75 24.86 -23.36
CA ILE A 311 -31.75 23.40 -23.47
C ILE A 311 -32.94 22.86 -22.68
N THR A 312 -34.03 22.52 -23.36
CA THR A 312 -35.18 21.88 -22.73
C THR A 312 -34.95 20.37 -22.59
N PRO A 313 -35.55 19.70 -21.58
CA PRO A 313 -35.48 18.25 -21.44
C PRO A 313 -35.93 17.50 -22.71
N ASP A 314 -36.94 18.03 -23.40
CA ASP A 314 -37.47 17.44 -24.64
C ASP A 314 -36.48 17.55 -25.80
N SER A 315 -35.81 18.70 -25.95
CA SER A 315 -34.72 18.85 -26.92
C SER A 315 -33.62 17.83 -26.66
N LEU A 316 -33.25 17.66 -25.38
CA LEU A 316 -32.19 16.74 -24.98
C LEU A 316 -32.58 15.27 -25.19
N MET A 317 -33.83 14.91 -24.89
CA MET A 317 -34.39 13.58 -25.15
C MET A 317 -34.51 13.29 -26.65
N LYS A 318 -34.83 14.29 -27.48
CA LYS A 318 -34.88 14.15 -28.94
C LYS A 318 -33.50 13.90 -29.54
N LEU A 319 -32.49 14.66 -29.12
CA LEU A 319 -31.09 14.43 -29.51
C LEU A 319 -30.59 13.06 -29.03
N ALA A 320 -30.87 12.71 -27.77
CA ALA A 320 -30.47 11.43 -27.17
C ALA A 320 -31.12 10.23 -27.87
N ARG A 321 -32.41 10.32 -28.25
CA ARG A 321 -33.11 9.27 -28.99
C ARG A 321 -32.50 9.03 -30.37
N CYS A 322 -32.19 10.09 -31.12
CA CYS A 322 -31.50 9.97 -32.40
C CYS A 322 -30.14 9.26 -32.27
N SER A 323 -29.35 9.63 -31.25
CA SER A 323 -28.06 9.00 -30.97
C SER A 323 -28.21 7.51 -30.59
N MET A 324 -29.18 7.20 -29.73
CA MET A 324 -29.46 5.84 -29.28
C MET A 324 -29.93 4.92 -30.42
N GLU A 325 -30.79 5.39 -31.32
CA GLU A 325 -31.23 4.60 -32.48
C GLU A 325 -30.06 4.30 -33.43
N TYR A 326 -29.19 5.28 -33.64
CA TYR A 326 -27.98 5.10 -34.44
C TYR A 326 -27.06 4.04 -33.83
N PHE A 327 -26.86 4.07 -32.51
CA PHE A 327 -26.08 3.05 -31.79
C PHE A 327 -26.75 1.67 -31.79
N LYS A 328 -28.07 1.59 -31.59
CA LYS A 328 -28.81 0.32 -31.67
C LYS A 328 -28.65 -0.31 -33.05
N LYS A 329 -28.82 0.47 -34.13
CA LYS A 329 -28.62 0.04 -35.52
C LYS A 329 -27.18 -0.39 -35.78
N SER A 330 -26.19 0.39 -35.34
CA SER A 330 -24.77 0.06 -35.52
C SER A 330 -24.39 -1.24 -34.79
N ARG A 331 -24.93 -1.46 -33.59
CA ARG A 331 -24.69 -2.68 -32.81
C ARG A 331 -25.39 -3.90 -33.41
N THR A 332 -26.62 -3.77 -33.91
CA THR A 332 -27.30 -4.87 -34.63
C THR A 332 -26.60 -5.21 -35.94
N LEU A 333 -26.08 -4.22 -36.66
CA LEU A 333 -25.26 -4.44 -37.85
C LEU A 333 -23.93 -5.12 -37.53
N ALA A 334 -23.26 -4.75 -36.44
CA ALA A 334 -22.03 -5.41 -35.99
C ALA A 334 -22.28 -6.87 -35.54
N LEU A 335 -23.38 -7.15 -34.83
CA LEU A 335 -23.76 -8.50 -34.43
C LEU A 335 -24.20 -9.37 -35.62
N GLY A 336 -24.96 -8.80 -36.56
CA GLY A 336 -25.45 -9.51 -37.74
C GLY A 336 -24.38 -9.81 -38.79
N SER A 337 -23.28 -9.04 -38.81
CA SER A 337 -22.19 -9.24 -39.77
C SER A 337 -21.10 -10.21 -39.29
N GLY A 338 -21.22 -10.78 -38.07
CA GLY A 338 -20.20 -11.68 -37.51
C GLY A 338 -18.84 -11.01 -37.24
N LEU A 339 -18.74 -9.70 -37.49
CA LEU A 339 -17.54 -8.90 -37.25
C LEU A 339 -17.40 -8.68 -35.75
N ARG A 340 -16.36 -9.28 -35.17
CA ARG A 340 -16.01 -9.06 -33.76
C ARG A 340 -15.79 -7.57 -33.56
N LEU A 341 -16.58 -6.96 -32.68
CA LEU A 341 -16.49 -5.55 -32.25
C LEU A 341 -15.08 -5.10 -31.82
N SER A 342 -14.15 -6.03 -31.60
CA SER A 342 -12.73 -5.75 -31.38
C SER A 342 -11.98 -5.19 -32.59
N GLU A 343 -12.49 -5.33 -33.83
CA GLU A 343 -11.83 -4.78 -35.02
C GLU A 343 -12.16 -3.31 -35.27
N PHE A 344 -13.25 -2.78 -34.70
CA PHE A 344 -13.61 -1.36 -34.83
C PHE A 344 -13.09 -0.48 -33.68
N ALA A 345 -12.59 -1.08 -32.60
CA ALA A 345 -12.04 -0.36 -31.46
C ALA A 345 -10.52 -0.58 -31.37
N PHE A 346 -9.76 0.41 -31.84
CA PHE A 346 -8.33 0.60 -31.60
C PHE A 346 -7.36 -0.43 -32.19
N GLY A 347 -6.72 -0.02 -33.30
CA GLY A 347 -5.40 -0.49 -33.66
C GLY A 347 -4.37 -0.10 -32.60
N SER A 348 -3.99 -1.05 -31.76
CA SER A 348 -2.76 -1.02 -30.96
C SER A 348 -2.48 -2.45 -30.51
N GLY A 349 -1.60 -3.12 -31.26
CA GLY A 349 -1.32 -4.54 -31.08
C GLY A 349 -0.84 -4.92 -29.68
N LYS A 350 -1.28 -6.11 -29.24
CA LYS A 350 -0.46 -7.07 -28.49
C LYS A 350 -1.11 -8.46 -28.54
N ARG A 351 -0.23 -9.44 -28.71
CA ARG A 351 -0.46 -10.84 -29.00
C ARG A 351 -1.31 -11.55 -27.94
N CYS A 352 -2.19 -12.43 -28.41
CA CYS A 352 -2.79 -13.50 -27.65
C CYS A 352 -1.73 -14.37 -26.96
N ILE A 353 -1.95 -14.65 -25.67
CA ILE A 353 -1.48 -15.88 -25.03
C ILE A 353 -2.71 -16.71 -24.73
N ARG A 354 -2.67 -17.96 -25.19
CA ARG A 354 -3.72 -18.97 -25.15
C ARG A 354 -3.30 -19.99 -24.09
N THR A 355 -4.05 -20.12 -23.01
CA THR A 355 -4.04 -21.32 -22.14
C THR A 355 -5.46 -21.60 -21.67
N GLY A 356 -5.86 -22.87 -21.73
CA GLY A 356 -7.25 -23.31 -21.81
C GLY A 356 -7.96 -23.55 -20.47
N PRO A 357 -9.30 -23.76 -20.51
CA PRO A 357 -10.10 -24.16 -19.37
C PRO A 357 -10.62 -25.59 -19.58
N ALA A 358 -10.05 -26.57 -18.88
CA ALA A 358 -10.63 -27.91 -18.84
C ALA A 358 -10.90 -28.44 -17.42
N GLU A 359 -10.68 -27.63 -16.38
CA GLU A 359 -10.72 -28.15 -14.99
C GLU A 359 -11.44 -27.21 -14.01
N ARG A 360 -12.34 -26.34 -14.49
CA ARG A 360 -13.23 -25.52 -13.63
C ARG A 360 -14.72 -25.82 -13.82
N LEU A 361 -15.07 -26.85 -14.58
CA LEU A 361 -16.46 -27.06 -15.01
C LEU A 361 -17.37 -27.74 -13.97
N GLU A 362 -16.84 -28.30 -12.88
CA GLU A 362 -17.67 -29.09 -11.95
C GLU A 362 -18.18 -28.33 -10.71
N ILE A 363 -17.74 -27.10 -10.46
CA ILE A 363 -18.28 -26.26 -9.37
C ILE A 363 -19.37 -25.28 -9.89
N GLY A 364 -19.50 -25.12 -11.21
CA GLY A 364 -20.45 -24.17 -11.81
C GLY A 364 -21.92 -24.59 -11.77
N HIS A 365 -22.21 -25.89 -11.72
CA HIS A 365 -23.57 -26.40 -11.97
C HIS A 365 -24.54 -26.33 -10.77
N LEU A 366 -24.10 -25.94 -9.58
CA LEU A 366 -24.99 -25.75 -8.41
C LEU A 366 -25.36 -24.28 -8.14
N THR A 367 -24.85 -23.34 -8.95
CA THR A 367 -25.04 -21.89 -8.71
C THR A 367 -25.94 -21.18 -9.73
N ASP A 368 -26.25 -21.80 -10.86
CA ASP A 368 -26.87 -21.10 -12.01
C ASP A 368 -28.41 -21.17 -12.08
N GLU A 369 -29.09 -21.99 -11.27
CA GLU A 369 -30.57 -22.14 -11.38
C GLU A 369 -31.40 -21.38 -10.33
N ALA A 370 -30.83 -20.47 -9.52
CA ALA A 370 -31.63 -19.86 -8.45
C ALA A 370 -31.27 -18.43 -7.99
N PRO A 371 -31.17 -17.41 -8.88
CA PRO A 371 -31.38 -16.05 -8.37
C PRO A 371 -32.20 -15.08 -9.24
N GLU A 372 -32.50 -15.40 -10.51
CA GLU A 372 -33.26 -14.45 -11.36
C GLU A 372 -34.71 -14.31 -10.87
N ASP A 373 -35.39 -15.42 -10.56
CA ASP A 373 -36.83 -15.42 -10.24
C ASP A 373 -37.22 -14.56 -9.02
N THR A 374 -36.43 -14.48 -7.95
CA THR A 374 -36.87 -13.77 -6.72
C THR A 374 -36.64 -12.26 -6.80
N VAL A 375 -35.56 -11.82 -7.45
CA VAL A 375 -35.32 -10.40 -7.68
C VAL A 375 -36.22 -9.89 -8.80
N GLU A 376 -36.46 -10.70 -9.82
CA GLU A 376 -37.38 -10.40 -10.91
C GLU A 376 -38.84 -10.34 -10.42
N LEU A 377 -39.28 -11.25 -9.55
CA LEU A 377 -40.61 -11.19 -8.93
C LEU A 377 -40.82 -9.92 -8.09
N VAL A 378 -39.82 -9.50 -7.31
CA VAL A 378 -39.89 -8.27 -6.52
C VAL A 378 -39.85 -7.04 -7.43
N ALA A 379 -39.04 -7.06 -8.49
CA ALA A 379 -38.98 -6.00 -9.48
C ALA A 379 -40.28 -5.88 -10.28
N GLU A 380 -40.91 -6.99 -10.65
CA GLU A 380 -42.19 -7.03 -11.37
C GLU A 380 -43.33 -6.53 -10.49
N LYS A 381 -43.36 -6.88 -9.20
CA LYS A 381 -44.31 -6.30 -8.24
C LYS A 381 -44.10 -4.79 -8.07
N LEU A 382 -42.86 -4.32 -8.01
CA LEU A 382 -42.56 -2.88 -7.92
C LEU A 382 -42.97 -2.13 -9.19
N ASP A 383 -42.69 -2.69 -10.36
CA ASP A 383 -43.07 -2.13 -11.66
C ASP A 383 -44.61 -2.08 -11.81
N TYR A 384 -45.32 -3.09 -11.32
CA TYR A 384 -46.80 -3.07 -11.24
C TYR A 384 -47.33 -1.87 -10.43
N PHE A 385 -46.71 -1.56 -9.28
CA PHE A 385 -47.12 -0.40 -8.47
C PHE A 385 -46.70 0.94 -9.07
N GLU A 386 -45.61 0.99 -9.83
CA GLU A 386 -45.17 2.19 -10.54
C GLU A 386 -46.10 2.50 -11.72
N ARG A 387 -46.57 1.47 -12.43
CA ARG A 387 -47.58 1.60 -13.51
C ARG A 387 -48.94 2.07 -13.01
N LEU A 388 -49.34 1.67 -11.80
CA LEU A 388 -50.57 2.14 -11.15
C LEU A 388 -50.57 3.66 -10.88
N GLN A 389 -49.46 4.39 -10.99
CA GLN A 389 -49.43 5.86 -10.77
C GLN A 389 -49.66 6.69 -12.04
N ALA A 390 -49.93 6.08 -13.19
CA ALA A 390 -50.16 6.80 -14.43
C ALA A 390 -51.63 7.25 -14.58
N PRO A 391 -51.92 8.57 -14.70
CA PRO A 391 -53.27 9.07 -14.98
C PRO A 391 -53.79 8.53 -16.32
N GLY A 392 -54.99 7.94 -16.33
CA GLY A 392 -55.63 7.35 -17.52
C GLY A 392 -55.61 5.81 -17.60
N ASP A 393 -55.08 5.12 -16.59
CA ASP A 393 -55.33 3.68 -16.41
C ASP A 393 -56.69 3.47 -15.74
N ALA A 394 -57.57 2.67 -16.35
CA ALA A 394 -58.91 2.37 -15.85
C ALA A 394 -58.90 1.78 -14.43
N THR A 395 -57.81 1.11 -14.06
CA THR A 395 -57.62 0.54 -12.72
C THR A 395 -57.31 1.64 -11.69
N TYR A 396 -56.47 2.60 -12.06
CA TYR A 396 -56.17 3.76 -11.22
C TYR A 396 -57.43 4.62 -11.03
N ASP A 397 -58.13 4.93 -12.12
CA ASP A 397 -59.35 5.74 -12.06
C ASP A 397 -60.46 5.04 -11.24
N PHE A 398 -60.55 3.72 -11.29
CA PHE A 398 -61.49 2.96 -10.45
C PHE A 398 -61.21 3.10 -8.93
N TYR A 399 -59.94 3.19 -8.54
CA TYR A 399 -59.55 3.29 -7.12
C TYR A 399 -59.37 4.74 -6.62
N PHE A 400 -59.11 5.71 -7.52
CA PHE A 400 -58.68 7.07 -7.17
C PHE A 400 -59.47 8.21 -7.84
N SER A 401 -60.53 7.94 -8.62
CA SER A 401 -61.43 8.97 -9.18
C SER A 401 -62.13 9.79 -8.08
N GLU A 402 -62.21 11.10 -8.28
CA GLU A 402 -62.58 12.12 -7.28
C GLU A 402 -64.06 12.13 -6.84
N GLU A 403 -64.94 11.27 -7.37
CA GLU A 403 -66.38 11.60 -7.31
C GLU A 403 -67.18 11.13 -6.07
N HIS A 404 -66.61 10.38 -5.11
CA HIS A 404 -67.35 10.03 -3.87
C HIS A 404 -66.53 10.12 -2.58
N THR A 405 -66.83 11.13 -1.76
CA THR A 405 -66.19 11.51 -0.48
C THR A 405 -66.34 10.49 0.67
N SER A 406 -66.89 9.30 0.45
CA SER A 406 -66.91 8.20 1.44
C SER A 406 -65.90 7.07 1.15
N GLN A 407 -65.16 7.12 0.03
CA GLN A 407 -64.18 6.09 -0.36
C GLN A 407 -62.80 6.24 0.29
N ASP A 408 -62.50 7.39 0.90
CA ASP A 408 -61.16 7.71 1.43
C ASP A 408 -60.70 6.78 2.57
N LYS A 409 -61.64 6.17 3.32
CA LYS A 409 -61.29 5.16 4.33
C LYS A 409 -61.00 3.79 3.73
N ALA A 410 -61.69 3.41 2.66
CA ALA A 410 -61.50 2.10 2.02
C ALA A 410 -60.19 2.07 1.21
N SER A 411 -59.87 3.15 0.49
CA SER A 411 -58.61 3.29 -0.24
C SER A 411 -57.40 3.32 0.70
N LYS A 412 -57.46 4.08 1.80
CA LYS A 412 -56.40 4.10 2.82
C LYS A 412 -56.19 2.74 3.49
N ALA A 413 -57.27 2.04 3.84
CA ALA A 413 -57.18 0.71 4.44
C ALA A 413 -56.57 -0.31 3.45
N TRP A 414 -56.95 -0.23 2.18
CA TRP A 414 -56.41 -1.10 1.13
C TRP A 414 -54.92 -0.84 0.85
N ILE A 415 -54.53 0.44 0.70
CA ILE A 415 -53.12 0.82 0.51
C ILE A 415 -52.28 0.39 1.71
N SER A 416 -52.76 0.62 2.94
CA SER A 416 -52.05 0.21 4.15
C SER A 416 -51.88 -1.32 4.21
N LYS A 417 -52.89 -2.09 3.80
CA LYS A 417 -52.81 -3.56 3.71
C LYS A 417 -51.78 -4.00 2.67
N MET A 418 -51.78 -3.41 1.47
CA MET A 418 -50.84 -3.75 0.40
C MET A 418 -49.39 -3.37 0.74
N VAL A 419 -49.17 -2.20 1.34
CA VAL A 419 -47.83 -1.81 1.81
C VAL A 419 -47.35 -2.75 2.91
N SER A 420 -48.23 -3.21 3.80
CA SER A 420 -47.88 -4.19 4.83
C SER A 420 -47.54 -5.56 4.23
N GLU A 421 -48.28 -6.02 3.23
CA GLU A 421 -48.00 -7.29 2.54
C GLU A 421 -46.69 -7.22 1.74
N LEU A 422 -46.45 -6.14 0.98
CA LEU A 422 -45.20 -5.92 0.24
C LEU A 422 -43.99 -5.84 1.19
N SER A 423 -44.13 -5.14 2.32
CA SER A 423 -43.10 -5.07 3.36
C SER A 423 -42.81 -6.44 3.97
N GLY A 424 -43.84 -7.27 4.17
CA GLY A 424 -43.71 -8.66 4.60
C GLY A 424 -42.92 -9.52 3.61
N ASP A 425 -43.29 -9.47 2.34
CA ASP A 425 -42.61 -10.21 1.24
C ASP A 425 -41.15 -9.77 1.09
N LEU A 426 -40.89 -8.45 1.15
CA LEU A 426 -39.54 -7.91 1.07
C LEU A 426 -38.67 -8.36 2.26
N LYS A 427 -39.25 -8.35 3.47
CA LYS A 427 -38.57 -8.82 4.68
C LYS A 427 -38.23 -10.31 4.58
N GLN A 428 -39.15 -11.13 4.08
CA GLN A 428 -38.91 -12.57 3.92
C GLN A 428 -37.84 -12.85 2.86
N THR A 429 -37.88 -12.13 1.74
CA THR A 429 -36.88 -12.22 0.67
C THR A 429 -35.49 -11.80 1.17
N PHE A 430 -35.42 -10.71 1.93
CA PHE A 430 -34.18 -10.24 2.54
C PHE A 430 -33.64 -11.23 3.58
N HIS A 431 -34.51 -11.79 4.41
CA HIS A 431 -34.12 -12.80 5.40
C HIS A 431 -33.62 -14.09 4.73
N HIS A 432 -34.21 -14.51 3.61
CA HIS A 432 -33.73 -15.65 2.83
C HIS A 432 -32.36 -15.36 2.20
N GLY A 433 -32.18 -14.16 1.64
CA GLY A 433 -30.90 -13.70 1.11
C GLY A 433 -29.80 -13.70 2.18
N LEU A 434 -30.07 -13.14 3.36
CA LEU A 434 -29.12 -13.13 4.48
C LEU A 434 -28.74 -14.53 4.95
N ARG A 435 -29.69 -15.47 5.03
CA ARG A 435 -29.39 -16.85 5.42
C ARG A 435 -28.44 -17.53 4.43
N ARG A 436 -28.60 -17.26 3.13
CA ARG A 436 -27.71 -17.78 2.09
C ARG A 436 -26.32 -17.15 2.17
N TYR A 437 -26.23 -15.85 2.49
CA TYR A 437 -24.96 -15.20 2.77
C TYR A 437 -24.22 -15.83 3.95
N HIS A 438 -24.93 -16.19 5.03
CA HIS A 438 -24.32 -16.91 6.15
C HIS A 438 -23.77 -18.27 5.72
N VAL A 439 -24.53 -19.07 4.96
CA VAL A 439 -24.03 -20.38 4.45
C VAL A 439 -22.81 -20.21 3.55
N TRP A 440 -22.79 -19.16 2.72
CA TRP A 440 -21.63 -18.85 1.87
C TRP A 440 -20.41 -18.40 2.68
N GLN A 441 -20.62 -17.59 3.72
CA GLN A 441 -19.57 -17.18 4.65
C GLN A 441 -18.99 -18.39 5.40
N ASP A 442 -19.83 -19.28 5.91
CA ASP A 442 -19.40 -20.52 6.59
C ASP A 442 -18.55 -21.40 5.66
N HIS A 443 -18.91 -21.46 4.37
CA HIS A 443 -18.15 -22.18 3.37
C HIS A 443 -16.76 -21.57 3.14
N ILE A 444 -16.67 -20.24 3.04
CA ILE A 444 -15.39 -19.53 2.90
C ILE A 444 -14.53 -19.68 4.15
N GLU A 445 -15.11 -19.57 5.34
CA GLU A 445 -14.38 -19.75 6.60
C GLU A 445 -13.82 -21.18 6.70
N LYS A 446 -14.57 -22.18 6.23
CA LYS A 446 -14.10 -23.55 6.13
C LYS A 446 -12.93 -23.68 5.14
N GLU A 447 -13.05 -23.16 3.93
CA GLU A 447 -11.96 -23.18 2.94
C GLU A 447 -10.70 -22.44 3.44
N GLN A 448 -10.87 -21.30 4.12
CA GLN A 448 -9.74 -20.59 4.73
C GLN A 448 -9.07 -21.41 5.82
N THR A 449 -9.85 -22.11 6.64
CA THR A 449 -9.31 -22.98 7.70
C THR A 449 -8.53 -24.15 7.09
N GLU A 450 -9.05 -24.79 6.04
CA GLU A 450 -8.36 -25.85 5.31
C GLU A 450 -7.07 -25.34 4.65
N LEU A 451 -7.09 -24.14 4.07
CA LEU A 451 -5.91 -23.51 3.48
C LEU A 451 -4.85 -23.17 4.55
N HIS A 452 -5.26 -22.69 5.72
CA HIS A 452 -4.36 -22.45 6.84
C HIS A 452 -3.74 -23.74 7.39
N ALA A 453 -4.51 -24.82 7.47
CA ALA A 453 -4.00 -26.13 7.84
C ALA A 453 -2.93 -26.59 6.82
N SER A 454 -3.20 -26.48 5.52
CA SER A 454 -2.25 -26.82 4.45
C SER A 454 -0.95 -26.00 4.50
N ILE A 455 -1.05 -24.69 4.79
CA ILE A 455 0.14 -23.83 4.99
C ILE A 455 0.96 -24.29 6.20
N THR A 456 0.29 -24.67 7.29
CA THR A 456 0.95 -25.15 8.51
C THR A 456 1.67 -26.47 8.25
N ASP A 457 1.06 -27.38 7.50
CA ASP A 457 1.68 -28.64 7.09
C ASP A 457 2.89 -28.42 6.18
N MET A 458 2.81 -27.49 5.23
CA MET A 458 3.95 -27.09 4.41
C MET A 458 5.09 -26.51 5.24
N GLN A 459 4.79 -25.68 6.25
CA GLN A 459 5.80 -25.13 7.16
C GLN A 459 6.49 -26.23 7.98
N ASN A 460 5.72 -27.20 8.48
CA ASN A 460 6.24 -28.35 9.20
C ASN A 460 7.16 -29.21 8.31
N LEU A 461 6.78 -29.45 7.06
CA LEU A 461 7.61 -30.14 6.07
C LEU A 461 8.93 -29.40 5.81
N VAL A 462 8.88 -28.07 5.64
CA VAL A 462 10.09 -27.26 5.45
C VAL A 462 11.01 -27.31 6.67
N GLN A 463 10.45 -27.28 7.89
CA GLN A 463 11.24 -27.43 9.12
C GLN A 463 11.87 -28.83 9.24
N GLN A 464 11.14 -29.90 8.88
CA GLN A 464 11.68 -31.25 8.83
C GLN A 464 12.84 -31.36 7.83
N HIS A 465 12.69 -30.77 6.63
CA HIS A 465 13.75 -30.73 5.63
C HIS A 465 14.98 -29.94 6.13
N ALA A 466 14.78 -28.80 6.79
CA ALA A 466 15.86 -28.03 7.39
C ALA A 466 16.61 -28.84 8.46
N GLY A 467 15.89 -29.57 9.32
CA GLY A 467 16.48 -30.46 10.32
C GLY A 467 17.29 -31.60 9.71
N MET A 468 16.78 -32.24 8.65
CA MET A 468 17.53 -33.28 7.92
C MET A 468 18.81 -32.73 7.31
N ILE A 469 18.77 -31.55 6.69
CA ILE A 469 19.94 -30.90 6.11
C ILE A 469 20.99 -30.59 7.19
N GLN A 470 20.58 -30.05 8.35
CA GLN A 470 21.50 -29.81 9.47
C GLN A 470 22.12 -31.11 9.99
N GLY A 471 21.34 -32.19 10.08
CA GLY A 471 21.86 -33.52 10.45
C GLY A 471 22.90 -34.04 9.45
N MET A 472 22.66 -33.85 8.15
CA MET A 472 23.64 -34.21 7.11
C MET A 472 24.91 -33.37 7.20
N ILE A 473 24.81 -32.06 7.47
CA ILE A 473 25.97 -31.19 7.68
C ILE A 473 26.81 -31.69 8.86
N TYR A 474 26.18 -31.97 10.00
CA TYR A 474 26.89 -32.48 11.18
C TYR A 474 27.57 -33.84 10.93
N ALA A 475 26.90 -34.74 10.19
CA ALA A 475 27.48 -36.02 9.80
C ALA A 475 28.72 -35.82 8.90
N VAL A 476 28.65 -34.89 7.93
CA VAL A 476 29.78 -34.56 7.05
C VAL A 476 30.93 -33.94 7.85
N ASP A 477 30.66 -33.02 8.77
CA ASP A 477 31.68 -32.43 9.64
C ASP A 477 32.36 -33.49 10.52
N SER A 478 31.61 -34.43 11.10
CA SER A 478 32.18 -35.52 11.89
C SER A 478 33.05 -36.50 11.09
N LEU A 479 32.77 -36.65 9.79
CA LEU A 479 33.60 -37.45 8.87
C LEU A 479 34.86 -36.69 8.41
N LEU A 480 34.80 -35.36 8.36
CA LEU A 480 35.92 -34.50 7.97
C LEU A 480 36.86 -34.19 9.13
N GLU A 481 36.41 -34.33 10.39
CA GLU A 481 37.25 -34.16 11.56
C GLU A 481 38.32 -35.27 11.60
N PRO A 482 39.59 -34.98 11.27
CA PRO A 482 40.59 -36.02 11.14
C PRO A 482 40.86 -36.60 12.52
N SER A 483 40.88 -37.93 12.62
CA SER A 483 41.16 -38.70 13.83
C SER A 483 42.57 -38.42 14.38
N HIS A 484 42.79 -37.25 14.98
CA HIS A 484 44.08 -36.79 15.49
C HIS A 484 44.35 -37.21 16.95
N HIS A 485 43.44 -37.96 17.58
CA HIS A 485 43.52 -38.24 19.02
C HIS A 485 44.12 -39.59 19.45
N GLN A 486 44.88 -40.30 18.60
CA GLN A 486 45.46 -41.60 18.99
C GLN A 486 46.98 -41.79 18.92
N VAL A 487 47.81 -40.73 18.83
CA VAL A 487 49.28 -40.89 18.71
C VAL A 487 50.11 -40.26 19.85
N ALA A 488 49.52 -39.62 20.86
CA ALA A 488 50.29 -38.86 21.87
C ALA A 488 50.22 -39.36 23.33
N SER A 489 50.15 -40.68 23.57
CA SER A 489 50.30 -41.25 24.92
C SER A 489 51.29 -42.41 24.93
N GLY A 490 52.60 -42.10 24.88
CA GLY A 490 53.63 -43.14 24.91
C GLY A 490 55.07 -42.66 25.00
N ALA A 491 55.39 -41.67 25.84
CA ALA A 491 56.77 -41.41 26.27
C ALA A 491 56.83 -40.36 27.40
N ALA A 492 56.59 -40.76 28.65
CA ALA A 492 57.01 -39.96 29.80
C ALA A 492 57.68 -40.92 30.80
N GLY A 493 59.01 -40.88 30.80
CA GLY A 493 59.85 -41.67 31.70
C GLY A 493 59.78 -41.16 33.15
N PRO A 494 60.12 -42.02 34.13
CA PRO A 494 60.07 -41.66 35.54
C PRO A 494 61.32 -40.86 35.94
N SER A 495 61.12 -39.59 36.31
CA SER A 495 62.15 -38.75 36.93
C SER A 495 61.90 -38.65 38.44
N THR A 496 62.71 -39.39 39.19
CA THR A 496 62.90 -39.33 40.64
C THR A 496 63.51 -38.01 41.11
N ALA A 497 62.92 -37.35 42.10
CA ALA A 497 63.56 -36.51 43.14
C ALA A 497 62.46 -36.04 44.11
N ALA A 498 62.31 -36.59 45.33
CA ALA A 498 63.14 -36.39 46.52
C ALA A 498 63.30 -34.89 46.91
N GLY A 499 62.61 -34.45 47.96
CA GLY A 499 62.81 -33.13 48.57
C GLY A 499 61.70 -32.74 49.55
N ALA A 500 62.02 -32.78 50.83
CA ALA A 500 61.17 -32.69 52.02
C ALA A 500 60.77 -31.24 52.42
N PRO A 501 59.97 -31.02 53.48
CA PRO A 501 59.07 -29.89 53.64
C PRO A 501 59.55 -28.81 54.65
N SER A 502 58.90 -27.64 54.58
CA SER A 502 58.51 -26.80 55.72
C SER A 502 57.48 -25.77 55.29
#